data_AF-A0A6B2G9C0-F1
#
_entry.id   AF-A0A6B2G9C0-F1
#
_cell.length_a   1.000
_cell.length_b   1.000
_cell.length_c   1.000
_cell.angle_alpha   90.00
_cell.angle_beta   90.00
_cell.angle_gamma   90.00
#
_symmetry.space_group_name_H-M   'P 1'
#
loop_
_entity.id
_entity.type
_entity.pdbx_description
1 polymer ?
#
loop_
_entity_poly.entity_id
_entity_poly.type
_entity_poly.pdbx_seq_one_letter_code
_entity_poly.pdbx_strand_id
1 'polypeptide(L)'
;IISHIKIKAEVIRDVNNKYYLSYKEFKEDVFPPCPEGGAYFIHRSVISKITAQFKLSNIIRFEDVNIGQIAMDLNLKLCTYFRMHHCVDNGYHGCDRSYVVLIGTNYNQRKENIDYYIKEYS
;
A
#
# COMPACT_ATOMS: atom_id res chain seq x y z
N ILE A 1 10.64 -6.64 -0.32
CA ILE A 1 9.75 -5.57 -0.82
C ILE A 1 9.87 -4.40 0.14
N ILE A 2 10.01 -3.18 -0.36
CA ILE A 2 10.23 -1.98 0.45
C ILE A 2 9.02 -1.05 0.25
N SER A 3 8.34 -0.68 1.34
CA SER A 3 7.20 0.25 1.33
C SER A 3 6.94 0.84 2.72
N HIS A 4 5.81 1.53 2.91
CA HIS A 4 5.13 1.59 4.19
C HIS A 4 4.43 0.25 4.42
N ILE A 5 4.86 -0.57 5.38
CA ILE A 5 4.22 -1.87 5.65
C ILE A 5 3.18 -1.70 6.74
N LYS A 6 1.92 -1.97 6.39
CA LYS A 6 0.83 -2.04 7.37
C LYS A 6 0.82 -3.42 8.01
N ILE A 7 0.74 -3.44 9.34
CA ILE A 7 0.68 -4.65 10.14
C ILE A 7 -0.66 -4.67 10.86
N LYS A 8 -1.31 -5.84 10.90
CA LYS A 8 -2.61 -6.04 11.56
C LYS A 8 -3.71 -5.10 11.05
N ALA A 9 -3.79 -4.90 9.74
CA ALA A 9 -4.93 -4.18 9.15
C ALA A 9 -6.20 -5.02 9.29
N GLU A 10 -7.25 -4.43 9.87
CA GLU A 10 -8.54 -5.09 10.02
C GLU A 10 -9.28 -5.15 8.68
N VAL A 11 -9.96 -6.26 8.46
CA VAL A 11 -10.79 -6.46 7.27
C VAL A 11 -12.14 -5.79 7.48
N ILE A 12 -12.51 -4.90 6.57
CA ILE A 12 -13.77 -4.17 6.68
C ILE A 12 -14.92 -5.08 6.22
N ARG A 13 -15.87 -5.35 7.12
CA ARG A 13 -17.05 -6.21 6.89
C ARG A 13 -18.36 -5.44 6.69
N ASP A 14 -18.29 -4.12 6.64
CA ASP A 14 -19.44 -3.27 6.32
C ASP A 14 -19.65 -3.19 4.80
N VAL A 15 -20.78 -3.71 4.31
CA VAL A 15 -21.16 -3.74 2.88
C VAL A 15 -21.21 -2.37 2.20
N ASN A 16 -21.38 -1.30 2.98
CA ASN A 16 -21.44 0.07 2.44
C ASN A 16 -20.05 0.71 2.28
N ASN A 17 -19.00 0.05 2.75
CA ASN A 17 -17.65 0.56 2.64
C ASN A 17 -17.01 0.14 1.30
N LYS A 18 -16.31 1.06 0.61
CA LYS A 18 -15.61 0.76 -0.64
C LYS A 18 -14.57 -0.38 -0.51
N TYR A 19 -14.04 -0.58 0.69
CA TYR A 19 -13.09 -1.64 1.02
C TYR A 19 -13.75 -2.89 1.66
N TYR A 20 -15.07 -3.03 1.59
CA TYR A 20 -15.83 -4.18 2.09
C TYR A 20 -15.32 -5.52 1.54
N LEU A 21 -14.97 -6.49 2.37
CA LEU A 21 -14.62 -7.84 1.93
C LEU A 21 -15.50 -8.87 2.62
N SER A 22 -16.11 -9.77 1.85
CA SER A 22 -16.96 -10.82 2.40
C SER A 22 -16.15 -11.96 3.03
N TYR A 23 -16.72 -12.69 3.99
CA TYR A 23 -16.10 -13.91 4.55
C TYR A 23 -15.90 -15.02 3.50
N LYS A 24 -16.63 -14.96 2.38
CA LYS A 24 -16.45 -15.88 1.26
C LYS A 24 -15.17 -15.58 0.47
N GLU A 25 -14.83 -14.31 0.33
CA GLU A 25 -13.60 -13.88 -0.36
C GLU A 25 -12.37 -14.00 0.53
N PHE A 26 -12.49 -13.67 1.82
CA PHE A 26 -11.38 -13.71 2.77
C PHE A 26 -11.91 -14.01 4.17
N LYS A 27 -11.44 -15.12 4.75
CA LYS A 27 -12.06 -15.72 5.94
C LYS A 27 -11.60 -15.09 7.24
N GLU A 28 -10.41 -14.52 7.23
CA GLU A 28 -9.71 -13.97 8.39
C GLU A 28 -10.13 -12.52 8.61
N ASP A 29 -10.10 -12.06 9.86
CA ASP A 29 -10.49 -10.69 10.21
C ASP A 29 -9.35 -9.68 10.14
N VAL A 30 -8.14 -10.18 9.89
CA VAL A 30 -6.91 -9.38 9.85
C VAL A 30 -6.11 -9.76 8.62
N PHE A 31 -5.75 -8.77 7.82
CA PHE A 31 -4.87 -8.97 6.68
C PHE A 31 -3.45 -9.35 7.11
N PRO A 32 -2.73 -10.12 6.27
CA PRO A 32 -1.29 -10.30 6.45
C PRO A 32 -0.57 -8.94 6.36
N PRO A 33 0.66 -8.82 6.88
CA PRO A 33 1.48 -7.65 6.64
C PRO A 33 1.57 -7.36 5.13
N CYS A 34 1.23 -6.15 4.73
CA CYS A 34 1.14 -5.78 3.32
C CYS A 34 1.72 -4.38 3.10
N PRO A 35 2.24 -4.07 1.89
CA PRO A 35 2.49 -2.69 1.52
C PRO A 35 1.18 -1.88 1.63
N GLU A 36 1.30 -0.62 1.99
CA GLU A 36 0.20 0.34 2.06
C GLU A 36 0.64 1.65 1.39
N GLY A 37 -0.32 2.32 0.75
CA GLY A 37 -0.10 3.61 0.09
C GLY A 37 -0.13 3.50 -1.43
N GLY A 38 0.50 4.44 -2.13
CA GLY A 38 0.41 4.53 -3.58
C GLY A 38 1.48 3.75 -4.35
N ALA A 39 2.54 3.26 -3.69
CA ALA A 39 3.65 2.59 -4.35
C ALA A 39 4.49 1.75 -3.39
N TYR A 40 5.15 0.72 -3.93
CA TYR A 40 6.15 -0.09 -3.25
C TYR A 40 7.27 -0.48 -4.23
N PHE A 41 8.45 -0.81 -3.71
CA PHE A 41 9.60 -1.26 -4.51
C PHE A 41 9.84 -2.76 -4.33
N ILE A 42 9.92 -3.48 -5.45
CA ILE A 42 10.26 -4.90 -5.49
C ILE A 42 11.66 -5.06 -6.08
N HIS A 43 12.52 -5.80 -5.39
CA HIS A 43 13.83 -6.14 -5.92
C HIS A 43 13.68 -7.07 -7.13
N ARG A 44 14.38 -6.77 -8.24
CA ARG A 44 14.21 -7.49 -9.51
C ARG A 44 14.41 -9.01 -9.39
N SER A 45 15.31 -9.46 -8.51
CA SER A 45 15.62 -10.89 -8.34
C SER A 45 14.45 -11.75 -7.85
N VAL A 46 13.40 -11.15 -7.27
CA VAL A 46 12.24 -11.90 -6.76
C VAL A 46 11.01 -11.81 -7.65
N ILE A 47 11.05 -11.00 -8.72
CA ILE A 47 9.88 -10.74 -9.57
C ILE A 47 9.36 -12.04 -10.20
N SER A 48 10.24 -12.88 -10.77
CA SER A 48 9.81 -14.13 -11.41
C SER A 48 9.12 -15.09 -10.44
N LYS A 49 9.60 -15.15 -9.18
CA LYS A 49 9.00 -15.97 -8.12
C LYS A 49 7.61 -15.44 -7.73
N ILE A 50 7.49 -14.13 -7.55
CA ILE A 50 6.21 -13.47 -7.26
C ILE A 50 5.22 -13.74 -8.39
N THR A 51 5.63 -13.57 -9.66
CA THR A 51 4.77 -13.85 -10.82
C THR A 51 4.32 -15.31 -10.88
N ALA A 52 5.20 -16.26 -10.55
CA ALA A 52 4.82 -17.67 -10.50
C ALA A 52 3.83 -17.96 -9.36
N GLN A 53 4.08 -17.44 -8.16
CA GLN A 53 3.20 -17.62 -7.00
C GLN A 53 1.84 -16.97 -7.22
N PHE A 54 1.79 -15.80 -7.86
CA PHE A 54 0.54 -15.11 -8.18
C PHE A 54 -0.42 -15.98 -8.99
N LYS A 55 0.10 -16.80 -9.92
CA LYS A 55 -0.72 -17.73 -10.72
C LYS A 55 -1.33 -18.89 -9.93
N LEU A 56 -0.78 -19.19 -8.75
CA LEU A 56 -1.22 -20.28 -7.88
C LEU A 56 -2.06 -19.79 -6.70
N SER A 57 -2.08 -18.47 -6.46
CA SER A 57 -2.72 -17.86 -5.30
C SER A 57 -4.19 -17.57 -5.56
N ASN A 58 -5.01 -17.68 -4.52
CA ASN A 58 -6.38 -17.15 -4.55
C ASN A 58 -6.32 -15.63 -4.40
N ILE A 59 -6.43 -14.93 -5.51
CA ILE A 59 -6.31 -13.48 -5.57
C ILE A 59 -7.60 -12.84 -5.04
N ILE A 60 -7.48 -12.00 -4.01
CA ILE A 60 -8.55 -11.10 -3.60
C ILE A 60 -8.45 -9.78 -4.36
N ARG A 61 -9.48 -8.94 -4.32
CA ARG A 61 -9.49 -7.71 -5.14
C ARG A 61 -8.48 -6.62 -4.71
N PHE A 62 -7.84 -6.77 -3.56
CA PHE A 62 -6.87 -5.80 -3.03
C PHE A 62 -5.44 -6.21 -3.39
N GLU A 63 -4.89 -5.55 -4.39
CA GLU A 63 -3.57 -5.83 -4.95
C GLU A 63 -2.45 -5.82 -3.89
N ASP A 64 -2.40 -4.78 -3.07
CA ASP A 64 -1.45 -4.67 -1.94
C ASP A 64 -1.50 -5.88 -0.99
N VAL A 65 -2.70 -6.33 -0.64
CA VAL A 65 -2.89 -7.49 0.25
C VAL A 65 -2.38 -8.77 -0.42
N ASN A 66 -2.65 -8.94 -1.72
CA ASN A 66 -2.12 -10.10 -2.46
C ASN A 66 -0.59 -10.10 -2.47
N ILE A 67 0.06 -8.94 -2.66
CA ILE A 67 1.52 -8.83 -2.58
C ILE A 67 2.02 -9.18 -1.18
N GLY A 68 1.33 -8.74 -0.14
CA GLY A 68 1.61 -9.12 1.25
C GLY A 68 1.55 -10.64 1.47
N GLN A 69 0.46 -11.27 1.03
CA GLN A 69 0.28 -12.72 1.15
C GLN A 69 1.35 -13.49 0.37
N ILE A 70 1.59 -13.13 -0.89
CA ILE A 70 2.62 -13.77 -1.74
C ILE A 70 4.01 -13.62 -1.14
N ALA A 71 4.31 -12.46 -0.54
CA ALA A 71 5.57 -12.25 0.15
C ALA A 71 5.71 -13.20 1.35
N MET A 72 4.64 -13.43 2.13
CA MET A 72 4.67 -14.42 3.21
C MET A 72 4.84 -15.85 2.69
N ASP A 73 4.05 -16.25 1.68
CA ASP A 73 4.10 -17.60 1.10
C ASP A 73 5.50 -17.95 0.57
N LEU A 74 6.18 -16.98 -0.02
CA LEU A 74 7.54 -17.11 -0.56
C LEU A 74 8.64 -16.81 0.47
N ASN A 75 8.28 -16.55 1.73
CA ASN A 75 9.19 -16.14 2.80
C ASN A 75 10.10 -14.95 2.40
N LEU A 76 9.53 -13.97 1.70
CA LEU A 76 10.18 -12.74 1.29
C LEU A 76 10.07 -11.70 2.40
N LYS A 77 11.16 -10.96 2.62
CA LYS A 77 11.17 -9.87 3.59
C LYS A 77 10.37 -8.66 3.09
N LEU A 78 9.38 -8.26 3.88
CA LEU A 78 8.73 -6.95 3.81
C LEU A 78 9.50 -5.97 4.70
N CYS A 79 9.93 -4.84 4.15
CA CYS A 79 10.73 -3.85 4.85
C CYS A 79 9.99 -2.50 4.85
N THR A 80 9.69 -1.98 6.04
CA THR A 80 9.27 -0.59 6.17
C THR A 80 10.44 0.34 5.89
N TYR A 81 10.26 1.34 5.03
CA TYR A 81 11.23 2.41 4.83
C TYR A 81 10.65 3.74 5.31
N PHE A 82 11.36 4.41 6.23
CA PHE A 82 10.85 5.57 6.96
C PHE A 82 10.47 6.77 6.08
N ARG A 83 11.00 6.89 4.86
CA ARG A 83 10.62 7.96 3.91
C ARG A 83 9.47 7.58 2.97
N MET A 84 9.01 6.33 3.03
CA MET A 84 7.79 5.89 2.38
C MET A 84 6.73 5.80 3.47
N HIS A 85 5.97 6.89 3.61
CA HIS A 85 4.88 6.98 4.55
C HIS A 85 3.60 7.33 3.79
N HIS A 86 2.52 6.63 4.11
CA HIS A 86 1.21 6.96 3.57
C HIS A 86 0.57 8.02 4.47
N CYS A 87 0.68 9.29 4.06
CA CYS A 87 0.12 10.41 4.79
C CYS A 87 -1.39 10.51 4.48
N VAL A 88 -2.26 9.94 5.33
CA VAL A 88 -3.72 9.91 5.11
C VAL A 88 -4.51 10.92 5.95
N ASP A 89 -3.97 11.40 7.06
CA ASP A 89 -4.69 12.27 8.00
C ASP A 89 -3.92 13.58 8.28
N ASN A 90 -4.64 14.70 8.33
CA ASN A 90 -4.19 16.03 8.78
C ASN A 90 -3.08 16.71 7.97
N GLY A 91 -3.36 17.12 6.72
CA GLY A 91 -2.58 18.18 6.06
C GLY A 91 -1.09 17.86 5.81
N TYR A 92 -0.75 16.57 5.73
CA TYR A 92 0.63 16.06 5.57
C TYR A 92 1.62 16.55 6.65
N HIS A 93 1.10 16.98 7.82
CA HIS A 93 1.95 17.28 8.96
C HIS A 93 2.70 16.00 9.40
N GLY A 94 4.03 16.10 9.50
CA GLY A 94 4.90 14.95 9.82
C GLY A 94 5.50 14.24 8.60
N CYS A 95 5.22 14.69 7.38
CA CYS A 95 5.85 14.18 6.16
C CYS A 95 7.16 14.95 5.82
N ASP A 96 7.81 15.56 6.82
CA ASP A 96 9.08 16.28 6.69
C ASP A 96 10.17 15.38 6.07
N ARG A 97 10.80 15.85 4.99
CA ARG A 97 11.83 15.10 4.23
C ARG A 97 11.30 13.81 3.57
N SER A 98 10.00 13.74 3.28
CA SER A 98 9.38 12.67 2.50
C SER A 98 9.13 13.11 1.06
N TYR A 99 9.12 12.16 0.12
CA TYR A 99 8.71 12.44 -1.26
C TYR A 99 7.22 12.21 -1.40
N VAL A 100 6.49 13.24 -1.80
CA VAL A 100 5.06 13.15 -2.11
C VAL A 100 4.89 12.44 -3.45
N VAL A 101 4.51 11.17 -3.42
CA VAL A 101 4.17 10.38 -4.62
C VAL A 101 2.67 10.52 -4.87
N LEU A 102 2.27 11.61 -5.55
CA LEU A 102 0.88 11.84 -5.95
C LEU A 102 0.57 11.13 -7.27
N ILE A 103 -0.02 9.95 -7.18
CA ILE A 103 -0.59 9.24 -8.33
C ILE A 103 -2.10 9.54 -8.34
N GLY A 104 -2.51 10.49 -9.19
CA GLY A 104 -3.91 10.90 -9.33
C GLY A 104 -4.14 11.49 -10.71
N THR A 105 -5.34 11.30 -11.27
CA THR A 105 -5.69 11.71 -12.63
C THR A 105 -5.95 13.22 -12.76
N ASN A 106 -6.19 13.94 -11.66
CA ASN A 106 -6.45 15.38 -11.68
C ASN A 106 -5.16 16.19 -11.54
N TYR A 107 -4.66 16.73 -12.65
CA TYR A 107 -3.45 17.54 -12.69
C TYR A 107 -3.57 18.83 -11.86
N ASN A 108 -4.70 19.53 -11.93
CA ASN A 108 -4.86 20.84 -11.28
C ASN A 108 -4.81 20.71 -9.76
N GLN A 109 -5.52 19.72 -9.21
CA GLN A 109 -5.50 19.45 -7.77
C GLN A 109 -4.11 19.00 -7.28
N ARG A 110 -3.38 18.22 -8.10
CA ARG A 110 -1.98 17.87 -7.77
C ARG A 110 -1.08 19.10 -7.75
N LYS A 111 -1.23 19.99 -8.74
CA LYS A 111 -0.42 21.21 -8.83
C LYS A 111 -0.67 22.12 -7.63
N GLU A 112 -1.93 22.35 -7.26
CA GLU A 112 -2.29 23.15 -6.08
C GLU A 112 -1.69 22.59 -4.79
N ASN A 113 -1.78 21.27 -4.58
CA ASN A 113 -1.17 20.62 -3.42
C ASN A 113 0.36 20.77 -3.43
N ILE A 114 1.03 20.54 -4.57
CA ILE A 114 2.48 20.69 -4.69
C ILE A 114 2.91 22.14 -4.42
N ASP A 115 2.22 23.12 -5.01
CA ASP A 115 2.54 24.54 -4.85
C ASP A 115 2.36 25.00 -3.40
N TYR A 116 1.33 24.49 -2.70
CA TYR A 116 1.15 24.68 -1.26
C TYR A 116 2.32 24.11 -0.45
N TYR A 117 2.74 22.86 -0.73
CA TYR A 117 3.88 22.22 -0.04
C TYR A 117 5.20 22.94 -0.25
N ILE A 118 5.50 23.30 -1.50
CA ILE A 118 6.71 24.06 -1.80
C ILE A 118 6.71 25.33 -0.96
N LYS A 119 5.60 26.08 -0.94
CA LYS A 119 5.52 27.35 -0.21
C LYS A 119 5.59 27.23 1.31
N GLU A 120 5.01 26.18 1.90
CA GLU A 120 4.98 26.02 3.37
C GLU A 120 6.30 25.46 3.94
N TYR A 121 7.08 24.74 3.13
CA TYR A 121 8.26 24.00 3.61
C TYR A 121 9.59 24.34 2.88
N SER A 122 9.64 25.40 2.05
CA SER A 122 10.86 25.98 1.46
C SER A 122 11.29 27.26 2.15
#